data_AF-A0A0G4IRE8-F1
#
_entry.id   AF-A0A0G4IRE8-F1
#
_cell.length_a   1.000
_cell.length_b   1.000
_cell.length_c   1.000
_cell.angle_alpha   90.00
_cell.angle_beta   90.00
_cell.angle_gamma   90.00
#
_symmetry.space_group_name_H-M   'P 1'
#
loop_
_entity.id
_entity.type
_entity.pdbx_description
1 polymer ?
#
loop_
_entity_poly.entity_id
_entity_poly.type
_entity_poly.pdbx_seq_one_letter_code
_entity_poly.pdbx_strand_id
1 'polypeptide(L)'
;MAERTVLGRRQSTRVCCGAAVAVRRLRLALTLQLGRCAGCGRGVMSAWSKVLSRFGTEARRATAVTGRWKMALPAVAAHLCIGSPYAWSLIADPMTRELGIVSSAAGDWGLPATAGVLSVTFAFQGLTAAALGNWQNRVGPTISVGAAALCFGSGLMLAGVGVLNHSLPLVYLGYGVLSGIGVGLAYTPPIQVLMEYFPDRKALASGVTVAGFGCGGLLFAPLSGKLMSIFKKDPTLIGAEGAVSTVTKSGQLFADTPSGLVEVVLSSPSCDLAQGFYAVGTGGTGVGETLLCCGALYLTTLLGSAWGLRKAPVGYEGPNPLPKPTSGIEANLLERAVHSDTVMKTPQFWSLFTTFFCTICGGMALISVAKPLMMQTFSSAVPLLVTPFVSSAFVVALSAGNLGGRLFWPSVAQRYGFRNTVHVMTLSSALLFVSLPSLVRMVAATQSATPFYGFVGSSIAIVSIMGGIYALLPAYESKKFGAKYVGSNHGRMLLASTAASIAGPGALLSLRSLATDTAMNDLLAKVDPATFQAKFGVPVSQAQELVASGTLSLPRLADLIPNTADPSIFIYDSTMYSMSALMLLAFVAHGRLRPIDPKYFESAEEAASRAPPSGGHH
;
A
#
# COMPACT_ATOMS: atom_id res chain seq x y z
N MET A 1 31.39 36.62 -12.22
CA MET A 1 30.28 35.70 -11.84
C MET A 1 29.24 35.48 -12.95
N ALA A 2 29.18 36.30 -14.02
CA ALA A 2 28.25 36.11 -15.13
C ALA A 2 28.73 35.14 -16.24
N GLU A 3 30.04 34.89 -16.39
CA GLU A 3 30.56 33.98 -17.43
C GLU A 3 30.48 32.48 -17.09
N ARG A 4 30.45 32.11 -15.80
CA ARG A 4 30.31 30.69 -15.38
C ARG A 4 28.89 30.14 -15.62
N THR A 5 27.89 31.01 -15.76
CA THR A 5 26.48 30.64 -15.96
C THR A 5 26.16 30.32 -17.44
N VAL A 6 26.97 30.82 -18.38
CA VAL A 6 26.76 30.63 -19.83
C VAL A 6 27.37 29.30 -20.32
N LEU A 7 28.49 28.88 -19.74
CA LEU A 7 29.14 27.60 -20.05
C LEU A 7 28.32 26.37 -19.57
N GLY A 8 27.67 26.45 -18.40
CA GLY A 8 26.81 25.39 -17.88
C GLY A 8 25.54 25.13 -18.72
N ARG A 9 24.95 26.19 -19.32
CA ARG A 9 23.79 26.04 -20.21
C ARG A 9 24.14 25.42 -21.57
N ARG A 10 25.35 25.67 -22.10
CA ARG A 10 25.82 25.06 -23.36
C ARG A 10 26.22 23.57 -23.21
N GLN A 11 26.67 23.15 -22.03
CA GLN A 11 26.93 21.72 -21.74
C GLN A 11 25.63 20.92 -21.55
N SER A 12 24.64 21.46 -20.83
CA SER A 12 23.35 20.80 -20.62
C SER A 12 22.56 20.57 -21.93
N THR A 13 22.60 21.53 -22.86
CA THR A 13 21.93 21.39 -24.17
C THR A 13 22.63 20.39 -25.11
N ARG A 14 23.97 20.26 -25.03
CA ARG A 14 24.70 19.23 -25.80
C ARG A 14 24.47 17.81 -25.27
N VAL A 15 24.32 17.64 -23.95
CA VAL A 15 24.00 16.33 -23.33
C VAL A 15 22.57 15.89 -23.66
N CYS A 16 21.58 16.79 -23.61
CA CYS A 16 20.20 16.49 -24.02
C CYS A 16 20.07 16.18 -25.52
N CYS A 17 20.83 16.87 -26.39
CA CYS A 17 20.82 16.59 -27.82
C CYS A 17 21.53 15.26 -28.15
N GLY A 18 22.64 14.94 -27.46
CA GLY A 18 23.33 13.65 -27.56
C GLY A 18 22.48 12.47 -27.09
N ALA A 19 21.74 12.61 -25.99
CA ALA A 19 20.80 11.60 -25.50
C ALA A 19 19.61 11.39 -26.46
N ALA A 20 19.06 12.46 -27.04
CA ALA A 20 17.99 12.36 -28.03
C ALA A 20 18.45 11.68 -29.34
N VAL A 21 19.68 11.95 -29.79
CA VAL A 21 20.28 11.29 -30.97
C VAL A 21 20.65 9.84 -30.66
N ALA A 22 21.12 9.53 -29.46
CA ALA A 22 21.39 8.16 -29.01
C ALA A 22 20.10 7.34 -28.89
N VAL A 23 19.01 7.89 -28.34
CA VAL A 23 17.70 7.24 -28.28
C VAL A 23 17.11 7.04 -29.69
N ARG A 24 17.30 7.99 -30.61
CA ARG A 24 16.87 7.85 -32.01
C ARG A 24 17.67 6.78 -32.75
N ARG A 25 19.00 6.71 -32.54
CA ARG A 25 19.87 5.66 -33.10
C ARG A 25 19.59 4.30 -32.48
N LEU A 26 19.26 4.22 -31.19
CA LEU A 26 18.85 2.98 -30.52
C LEU A 26 17.49 2.51 -31.06
N ARG A 27 16.52 3.43 -31.24
CA ARG A 27 15.23 3.12 -31.88
C ARG A 27 15.41 2.61 -33.30
N LEU A 28 16.28 3.24 -34.10
CA LEU A 28 16.57 2.87 -35.48
C LEU A 28 17.31 1.53 -35.56
N ALA A 29 18.27 1.29 -34.66
CA ALA A 29 19.01 0.03 -34.55
C ALA A 29 18.10 -1.13 -34.10
N LEU A 30 17.19 -0.88 -33.15
CA LEU A 30 16.14 -1.84 -32.74
C LEU A 30 15.14 -2.10 -33.86
N THR A 31 14.73 -1.09 -34.65
CA THR A 31 13.84 -1.31 -35.81
C THR A 31 14.53 -2.04 -36.96
N LEU A 32 15.83 -1.78 -37.20
CA LEU A 32 16.61 -2.45 -38.23
C LEU A 32 17.02 -3.88 -37.85
N GLN A 33 17.30 -4.17 -36.58
CA GLN A 33 17.52 -5.54 -36.11
C GLN A 33 16.23 -6.36 -36.04
N LEU A 34 15.10 -5.77 -35.63
CA LEU A 34 13.79 -6.44 -35.67
C LEU A 34 13.29 -6.66 -37.11
N GLY A 35 13.71 -5.83 -38.07
CA GLY A 35 13.39 -5.98 -39.49
C GLY A 35 14.05 -7.19 -40.17
N ARG A 36 15.22 -7.64 -39.71
CA ARG A 36 15.93 -8.82 -40.27
C ARG A 36 15.46 -10.16 -39.68
N CYS A 37 14.76 -10.17 -38.54
CA CYS A 37 14.10 -11.36 -37.98
C CYS A 37 12.61 -11.52 -38.40
N ALA A 38 12.13 -10.69 -39.34
CA ALA A 38 10.70 -10.60 -39.69
C ALA A 38 10.15 -11.80 -40.50
N GLY A 39 10.99 -12.74 -40.94
CA GLY A 39 10.55 -13.97 -41.62
C GLY A 39 10.01 -15.05 -40.67
N CYS A 40 10.68 -15.25 -39.52
CA CYS A 40 10.30 -16.27 -38.53
C CYS A 40 9.34 -15.71 -37.45
N GLY A 41 9.45 -14.41 -37.11
CA GLY A 41 8.60 -13.76 -36.11
C GLY A 41 7.16 -13.48 -36.56
N ARG A 42 6.87 -13.40 -37.87
CA ARG A 42 5.51 -13.13 -38.38
C ARG A 42 4.54 -14.29 -38.14
N GLY A 43 5.01 -15.54 -38.27
CA GLY A 43 4.21 -16.73 -37.98
C GLY A 43 3.84 -16.83 -36.50
N VAL A 44 4.85 -16.67 -35.63
CA VAL A 44 4.69 -16.70 -34.16
C VAL A 44 3.79 -15.57 -33.68
N MET A 45 4.02 -14.33 -34.13
CA MET A 45 3.16 -13.19 -33.77
C MET A 45 1.72 -13.36 -34.28
N SER A 46 1.51 -13.97 -35.46
CA SER A 46 0.16 -14.28 -35.98
C SER A 46 -0.54 -15.40 -35.21
N ALA A 47 0.21 -16.37 -34.70
CA ALA A 47 -0.32 -17.44 -33.86
C ALA A 47 -0.70 -16.91 -32.47
N TRP A 48 0.17 -16.10 -31.86
CA TRP A 48 -0.13 -15.41 -30.61
C TRP A 48 -1.30 -14.44 -30.75
N SER A 49 -1.43 -13.71 -31.87
CA SER A 49 -2.58 -12.83 -32.08
C SER A 49 -3.90 -13.60 -32.20
N LYS A 50 -3.89 -14.79 -32.83
CA LYS A 50 -5.06 -15.70 -32.91
C LYS A 50 -5.42 -16.33 -31.56
N VAL A 51 -4.43 -16.62 -30.72
CA VAL A 51 -4.70 -17.12 -29.35
C VAL A 51 -5.24 -15.99 -28.48
N LEU A 52 -4.60 -14.83 -28.49
CA LEU A 52 -5.03 -13.66 -27.72
C LEU A 52 -6.41 -13.14 -28.14
N SER A 53 -6.79 -13.28 -29.42
CA SER A 53 -8.13 -12.88 -29.88
C SER A 53 -9.25 -13.70 -29.23
N ARG A 54 -9.00 -14.96 -28.83
CA ARG A 54 -9.96 -15.78 -28.07
C ARG A 54 -10.16 -15.30 -26.63
N PHE A 55 -9.24 -14.49 -26.11
CA PHE A 55 -9.30 -13.90 -24.78
C PHE A 55 -9.56 -12.38 -24.81
N GLY A 56 -9.77 -11.83 -26.01
CA GLY A 56 -10.09 -10.43 -26.21
C GLY A 56 -11.46 -10.06 -25.64
N THR A 57 -11.65 -8.75 -25.43
CA THR A 57 -12.82 -8.17 -24.77
C THR A 57 -14.17 -8.69 -25.30
N GLU A 58 -14.35 -8.72 -26.62
CA GLU A 58 -15.63 -9.15 -27.23
C GLU A 58 -15.80 -10.67 -27.21
N ALA A 59 -14.74 -11.45 -27.41
CA ALA A 59 -14.79 -12.91 -27.34
C ALA A 59 -15.16 -13.44 -25.94
N ARG A 60 -14.89 -12.63 -24.90
CA ARG A 60 -15.08 -12.98 -23.48
C ARG A 60 -16.26 -12.24 -22.84
N ARG A 61 -17.09 -11.57 -23.65
CA ARG A 61 -18.33 -10.95 -23.19
C ARG A 61 -19.38 -12.03 -22.95
N ALA A 62 -20.16 -11.89 -21.88
CA ALA A 62 -21.27 -12.80 -21.63
C ALA A 62 -22.39 -12.59 -22.67
N THR A 63 -22.99 -13.67 -23.14
CA THR A 63 -24.16 -13.65 -24.03
C THR A 63 -25.46 -13.45 -23.27
N ALA A 64 -25.53 -13.94 -22.03
CA ALA A 64 -26.66 -13.77 -21.11
C ALA A 64 -26.17 -13.66 -19.66
N VAL A 65 -26.99 -13.06 -18.78
CA VAL A 65 -26.69 -12.95 -17.35
C VAL A 65 -27.37 -14.07 -16.57
N THR A 66 -26.64 -15.13 -16.23
CA THR A 66 -27.11 -16.19 -15.32
C THR A 66 -26.60 -15.94 -13.90
N GLY A 67 -27.37 -15.25 -13.07
CA GLY A 67 -27.00 -14.94 -11.68
C GLY A 67 -25.82 -13.99 -11.56
N ARG A 68 -26.09 -12.68 -11.53
CA ARG A 68 -25.07 -11.60 -11.51
C ARG A 68 -24.01 -11.71 -10.41
N TRP A 69 -24.36 -12.30 -9.26
CA TRP A 69 -23.44 -12.52 -8.13
C TRP A 69 -22.32 -13.52 -8.44
N LYS A 70 -22.47 -14.38 -9.45
CA LYS A 70 -21.40 -15.31 -9.86
C LYS A 70 -20.13 -14.58 -10.29
N MET A 71 -20.23 -13.34 -10.75
CA MET A 71 -19.07 -12.51 -11.11
C MET A 71 -18.36 -11.89 -9.91
N ALA A 72 -18.98 -11.89 -8.73
CA ALA A 72 -18.32 -11.42 -7.51
C ALA A 72 -17.17 -12.34 -7.10
N LEU A 73 -17.32 -13.66 -7.26
CA LEU A 73 -16.30 -14.64 -6.87
C LEU A 73 -14.94 -14.41 -7.56
N PRO A 74 -14.83 -14.41 -8.90
CA PRO A 74 -13.53 -14.17 -9.55
C PRO A 74 -13.03 -12.74 -9.31
N ALA A 75 -13.93 -11.76 -9.11
CA ALA A 75 -13.50 -10.39 -8.83
C ALA A 75 -12.88 -10.24 -7.43
N VAL A 76 -13.52 -10.82 -6.42
CA VAL A 76 -13.05 -10.83 -5.02
C VAL A 76 -11.80 -11.71 -4.89
N ALA A 77 -11.73 -12.86 -5.55
CA ALA A 77 -10.56 -13.73 -5.53
C ALA A 77 -9.31 -13.03 -6.09
N ALA A 78 -9.45 -12.30 -7.21
CA ALA A 78 -8.37 -11.49 -7.74
C ALA A 78 -7.90 -10.45 -6.71
N HIS A 79 -8.84 -9.72 -6.11
CA HIS A 79 -8.54 -8.69 -5.11
C HIS A 79 -7.94 -9.25 -3.83
N LEU A 80 -8.34 -10.45 -3.41
CA LEU A 80 -7.77 -11.15 -2.27
C LEU A 80 -6.27 -11.42 -2.46
N CYS A 81 -5.87 -11.86 -3.66
CA CYS A 81 -4.46 -12.11 -3.98
C CYS A 81 -3.65 -10.82 -3.91
N ILE A 82 -4.11 -9.76 -4.61
CA ILE A 82 -3.37 -8.50 -4.69
C ILE A 82 -3.47 -7.65 -3.43
N GLY A 83 -4.34 -8.02 -2.48
CA GLY A 83 -4.45 -7.42 -1.15
C GLY A 83 -3.52 -8.04 -0.09
N SER A 84 -2.84 -9.15 -0.41
CA SER A 84 -1.85 -9.79 0.47
C SER A 84 -0.67 -8.90 0.91
N PRO A 85 -0.23 -7.87 0.16
CA PRO A 85 0.86 -6.99 0.60
C PRO A 85 0.61 -6.28 1.94
N TYR A 86 -0.64 -6.15 2.39
CA TYR A 86 -0.93 -5.60 3.71
C TYR A 86 -0.41 -6.46 4.88
N ALA A 87 -0.07 -7.72 4.64
CA ALA A 87 0.56 -8.58 5.64
C ALA A 87 2.08 -8.76 5.41
N TRP A 88 2.71 -7.89 4.59
CA TRP A 88 4.15 -7.94 4.32
C TRP A 88 5.01 -7.84 5.59
N SER A 89 4.58 -7.12 6.62
CA SER A 89 5.33 -7.02 7.88
C SER A 89 5.60 -8.37 8.55
N LEU A 90 4.76 -9.38 8.31
CA LEU A 90 4.96 -10.75 8.80
C LEU A 90 6.13 -11.44 8.08
N ILE A 91 6.42 -11.06 6.85
CA ILE A 91 7.55 -11.54 6.05
C ILE A 91 8.81 -10.69 6.32
N ALA A 92 8.64 -9.37 6.43
CA ALA A 92 9.73 -8.41 6.61
C ALA A 92 10.47 -8.57 7.94
N ASP A 93 9.78 -8.96 9.03
CA ASP A 93 10.40 -9.15 10.34
C ASP A 93 11.36 -10.36 10.38
N PRO A 94 10.95 -11.59 10.00
CA PRO A 94 11.87 -12.73 9.94
C PRO A 94 13.06 -12.52 9.01
N MET A 95 12.89 -11.78 7.90
CA MET A 95 14.00 -11.40 7.01
C MET A 95 15.12 -10.62 7.70
N THR A 96 14.88 -10.01 8.86
CA THR A 96 15.93 -9.32 9.64
C THR A 96 16.82 -10.27 10.45
N ARG A 97 16.51 -11.56 10.39
CA ARG A 97 17.22 -12.64 11.07
C ARG A 97 17.26 -13.89 10.18
N GLU A 98 17.44 -13.71 8.88
CA GLU A 98 17.44 -14.81 7.91
C GLU A 98 18.66 -15.72 8.07
N LEU A 99 19.81 -15.15 8.43
CA LEU A 99 21.05 -15.88 8.70
C LEU A 99 21.15 -16.30 10.17
N GLY A 100 20.75 -15.42 11.09
CA GLY A 100 20.88 -15.66 12.53
C GLY A 100 19.75 -16.49 13.16
N ILE A 101 18.53 -16.46 12.62
CA ILE A 101 17.32 -17.18 13.01
C ILE A 101 16.81 -16.91 14.44
N VAL A 102 17.64 -17.13 15.47
CA VAL A 102 17.33 -16.91 16.90
C VAL A 102 17.49 -15.45 17.32
N SER A 103 18.34 -14.71 16.60
CA SER A 103 18.55 -13.28 16.68
C SER A 103 19.19 -12.79 15.38
N SER A 104 19.32 -11.47 15.20
CA SER A 104 19.87 -10.88 13.97
C SER A 104 21.38 -11.05 13.90
N ALA A 105 21.91 -11.58 12.80
CA ALA A 105 23.35 -11.63 12.52
C ALA A 105 23.84 -10.36 11.82
N ALA A 106 25.14 -10.09 11.82
CA ALA A 106 25.68 -8.88 11.19
C ALA A 106 25.42 -8.82 9.67
N GLY A 107 25.35 -9.98 9.02
CA GLY A 107 25.03 -10.11 7.61
C GLY A 107 23.54 -9.97 7.28
N ASP A 108 22.65 -9.93 8.28
CA ASP A 108 21.21 -9.81 8.06
C ASP A 108 20.79 -8.40 7.64
N TRP A 109 19.61 -8.30 7.04
CA TRP A 109 19.08 -7.00 6.61
C TRP A 109 18.45 -6.23 7.76
N GLY A 110 18.59 -4.90 7.74
CA GLY A 110 17.87 -4.03 8.66
C GLY A 110 16.37 -3.97 8.35
N LEU A 111 15.55 -3.87 9.40
CA LEU A 111 14.08 -3.74 9.29
C LEU A 111 13.62 -2.63 8.33
N PRO A 112 14.23 -1.42 8.28
CA PRO A 112 13.83 -0.42 7.30
C PRO A 112 14.00 -0.89 5.85
N ALA A 113 15.04 -1.68 5.58
CA ALA A 113 15.35 -2.18 4.25
C ALA A 113 14.41 -3.30 3.82
N THR A 114 14.00 -4.20 4.73
CA THR A 114 13.03 -5.27 4.44
C THR A 114 11.59 -4.73 4.36
N ALA A 115 11.22 -3.79 5.24
CA ALA A 115 9.92 -3.14 5.22
C ALA A 115 9.74 -2.22 3.99
N GLY A 116 10.80 -1.56 3.53
CA GLY A 116 10.79 -0.65 2.38
C GLY A 116 10.37 -1.28 1.06
N VAL A 117 10.45 -2.62 0.93
CA VAL A 117 9.98 -3.37 -0.25
C VAL A 117 8.50 -3.09 -0.53
N LEU A 118 7.65 -3.02 0.51
CA LEU A 118 6.22 -2.74 0.37
C LEU A 118 5.95 -1.35 -0.24
N SER A 119 6.76 -0.34 0.12
CA SER A 119 6.64 1.00 -0.45
C SER A 119 6.91 0.99 -1.95
N VAL A 120 7.89 0.20 -2.40
CA VAL A 120 8.18 0.01 -3.83
C VAL A 120 7.02 -0.71 -4.52
N THR A 121 6.43 -1.73 -3.91
CA THR A 121 5.22 -2.41 -4.43
C THR A 121 4.08 -1.44 -4.70
N PHE A 122 3.73 -0.58 -3.74
CA PHE A 122 2.64 0.39 -3.91
C PHE A 122 3.00 1.57 -4.84
N ALA A 123 4.28 1.91 -4.98
CA ALA A 123 4.72 2.85 -5.99
C ALA A 123 4.50 2.28 -7.40
N PHE A 124 4.97 1.06 -7.66
CA PHE A 124 4.78 0.40 -8.95
C PHE A 124 3.32 0.06 -9.24
N GLN A 125 2.51 -0.25 -8.23
CA GLN A 125 1.06 -0.39 -8.39
C GLN A 125 0.43 0.86 -9.03
N GLY A 126 0.61 2.03 -8.41
CA GLY A 126 -0.02 3.26 -8.89
C GLY A 126 0.53 3.72 -10.24
N LEU A 127 1.85 3.64 -10.43
CA LEU A 127 2.49 3.96 -11.71
C LEU A 127 1.99 3.07 -12.84
N THR A 128 1.87 1.76 -12.60
CA THR A 128 1.40 0.80 -13.59
C THR A 128 -0.08 1.02 -13.91
N ALA A 129 -0.93 1.20 -12.91
CA ALA A 129 -2.35 1.47 -13.12
C ALA A 129 -2.58 2.76 -13.91
N ALA A 130 -1.77 3.80 -13.66
CA ALA A 130 -1.85 5.06 -14.38
C ALA A 130 -1.33 4.96 -15.82
N ALA A 131 -0.21 4.27 -16.03
CA ALA A 131 0.44 4.17 -17.33
C ALA A 131 -0.26 3.17 -18.27
N LEU A 132 -0.74 2.04 -17.74
CA LEU A 132 -1.29 0.94 -18.52
C LEU A 132 -2.83 0.93 -18.57
N GLY A 133 -3.53 1.86 -17.93
CA GLY A 133 -5.00 1.92 -17.94
C GLY A 133 -5.62 1.89 -19.35
N ASN A 134 -5.02 2.59 -20.31
CA ASN A 134 -5.47 2.57 -21.71
C ASN A 134 -5.30 1.20 -22.36
N TRP A 135 -4.18 0.54 -22.07
CA TRP A 135 -3.92 -0.82 -22.55
C TRP A 135 -4.94 -1.80 -21.95
N GLN A 136 -5.23 -1.70 -20.65
CA GLN A 136 -6.23 -2.54 -19.96
C GLN A 136 -7.62 -2.40 -20.60
N ASN A 137 -8.05 -1.18 -20.91
CA ASN A 137 -9.34 -0.95 -21.58
C ASN A 137 -9.41 -1.63 -22.97
N ARG A 138 -8.30 -1.63 -23.72
CA ARG A 138 -8.23 -2.22 -25.06
C ARG A 138 -8.25 -3.75 -25.02
N VAL A 139 -7.41 -4.36 -24.18
CA VAL A 139 -7.24 -5.82 -24.13
C VAL A 139 -8.32 -6.52 -23.30
N GLY A 140 -8.95 -5.80 -22.37
CA GLY A 140 -10.02 -6.32 -21.52
C GLY A 140 -9.53 -7.03 -20.25
N PRO A 141 -10.48 -7.47 -19.39
CA PRO A 141 -10.18 -7.94 -18.05
C PRO A 141 -9.40 -9.26 -18.02
N THR A 142 -9.71 -10.22 -18.91
CA THR A 142 -9.04 -11.53 -18.93
C THR A 142 -7.55 -11.40 -19.24
N ILE A 143 -7.18 -10.64 -20.27
CA ILE A 143 -5.76 -10.45 -20.63
C ILE A 143 -5.03 -9.63 -19.55
N SER A 144 -5.66 -8.57 -19.04
CA SER A 144 -5.06 -7.74 -18.00
C SER A 144 -4.78 -8.52 -16.71
N VAL A 145 -5.76 -9.27 -16.21
CA VAL A 145 -5.61 -10.07 -14.98
C VAL A 145 -4.71 -11.28 -15.22
N GLY A 146 -4.68 -11.84 -16.43
CA GLY A 146 -3.71 -12.89 -16.80
C GLY A 146 -2.27 -12.39 -16.78
N ALA A 147 -2.00 -11.20 -17.34
CA ALA A 147 -0.69 -10.56 -17.24
C ALA A 147 -0.33 -10.20 -15.80
N ALA A 148 -1.30 -9.76 -15.01
CA ALA A 148 -1.13 -9.52 -13.59
C ALA A 148 -0.76 -10.81 -12.82
N ALA A 149 -1.37 -11.94 -13.16
CA ALA A 149 -1.05 -13.24 -12.56
C ALA A 149 0.41 -13.61 -12.75
N LEU A 150 0.90 -13.47 -13.99
CA LEU A 150 2.30 -13.72 -14.34
C LEU A 150 3.23 -12.78 -13.55
N CYS A 151 2.97 -11.47 -13.53
CA CYS A 151 3.82 -10.51 -12.84
C CYS A 151 3.80 -10.72 -11.31
N PHE A 152 2.61 -10.86 -10.72
CA PHE A 152 2.44 -10.97 -9.27
C PHE A 152 2.98 -12.29 -8.72
N GLY A 153 2.57 -13.41 -9.31
CA GLY A 153 2.97 -14.74 -8.89
C GLY A 153 4.47 -14.99 -9.10
N SER A 154 4.99 -14.70 -10.31
CA SER A 154 6.43 -14.86 -10.56
C SER A 154 7.29 -13.85 -9.79
N GLY A 155 6.78 -12.63 -9.53
CA GLY A 155 7.45 -11.64 -8.69
C GLY A 155 7.61 -12.12 -7.25
N LEU A 156 6.59 -12.73 -6.65
CA LEU A 156 6.70 -13.36 -5.33
C LEU A 156 7.70 -14.52 -5.35
N MET A 157 7.65 -15.37 -6.38
CA MET A 157 8.60 -16.48 -6.50
C MET A 157 10.05 -15.99 -6.63
N LEU A 158 10.27 -14.93 -7.43
CA LEU A 158 11.57 -14.30 -7.60
C LEU A 158 12.06 -13.67 -6.28
N ALA A 159 11.16 -13.08 -5.50
CA ALA A 159 11.49 -12.60 -4.16
C ALA A 159 11.85 -13.74 -3.22
N GLY A 160 11.16 -14.88 -3.28
CA GLY A 160 11.53 -16.09 -2.56
C GLY A 160 12.93 -16.57 -2.92
N VAL A 161 13.27 -16.62 -4.21
CA VAL A 161 14.64 -16.90 -4.68
C VAL A 161 15.62 -15.84 -4.16
N GLY A 162 15.21 -14.58 -4.10
CA GLY A 162 15.99 -13.49 -3.50
C GLY A 162 16.33 -13.75 -2.03
N VAL A 163 15.35 -14.19 -1.24
CA VAL A 163 15.58 -14.54 0.17
C VAL A 163 16.50 -15.74 0.30
N LEU A 164 16.27 -16.82 -0.47
CA LEU A 164 17.10 -18.02 -0.43
C LEU A 164 18.56 -17.79 -0.84
N ASN A 165 18.83 -16.75 -1.65
CA ASN A 165 20.19 -16.37 -2.06
C ASN A 165 20.73 -15.16 -1.29
N HIS A 166 20.05 -14.75 -0.21
CA HIS A 166 20.37 -13.56 0.58
C HIS A 166 20.61 -12.29 -0.26
N SER A 167 19.78 -12.10 -1.30
CA SER A 167 19.84 -10.98 -2.24
C SER A 167 18.63 -10.05 -2.09
N LEU A 168 18.79 -9.02 -1.26
CA LEU A 168 17.78 -7.98 -1.09
C LEU A 168 17.40 -7.27 -2.40
N PRO A 169 18.34 -6.93 -3.33
CA PRO A 169 17.97 -6.35 -4.63
C PRO A 169 17.02 -7.24 -5.44
N LEU A 170 17.18 -8.57 -5.35
CA LEU A 170 16.29 -9.51 -6.03
C LEU A 170 14.89 -9.54 -5.40
N VAL A 171 14.80 -9.36 -4.08
CA VAL A 171 13.51 -9.17 -3.37
C VAL A 171 12.83 -7.88 -3.82
N TYR A 172 13.58 -6.77 -3.94
CA TYR A 172 13.05 -5.51 -4.47
C TYR A 172 12.59 -5.64 -5.92
N LEU A 173 13.33 -6.34 -6.77
CA LEU A 173 12.94 -6.59 -8.15
C LEU A 173 11.70 -7.49 -8.24
N GLY A 174 11.66 -8.59 -7.49
CA GLY A 174 10.56 -9.54 -7.45
C GLY A 174 9.29 -8.96 -6.84
N TYR A 175 9.31 -8.69 -5.53
CA TYR A 175 8.12 -8.26 -4.80
C TYR A 175 7.85 -6.76 -4.94
N GLY A 176 8.90 -5.94 -4.92
CA GLY A 176 8.76 -4.50 -5.08
C GLY A 176 8.27 -4.14 -6.49
N VAL A 177 9.02 -4.51 -7.52
CA VAL A 177 8.75 -4.06 -8.89
C VAL A 177 7.74 -4.97 -9.61
N LEU A 178 8.06 -6.27 -9.80
CA LEU A 178 7.23 -7.17 -10.60
C LEU A 178 5.87 -7.40 -9.97
N SER A 179 5.81 -7.67 -8.66
CA SER A 179 4.53 -7.81 -7.98
C SER A 179 3.78 -6.48 -7.91
N GLY A 180 4.45 -5.33 -7.74
CA GLY A 180 3.82 -4.02 -7.84
C GLY A 180 3.12 -3.78 -9.20
N ILE A 181 3.78 -4.14 -10.31
CA ILE A 181 3.18 -4.13 -11.65
C ILE A 181 1.96 -5.05 -11.70
N GLY A 182 2.06 -6.26 -11.16
CA GLY A 182 0.95 -7.21 -11.07
C GLY A 182 -0.26 -6.64 -10.34
N VAL A 183 -0.06 -6.01 -9.18
CA VAL A 183 -1.14 -5.35 -8.43
C VAL A 183 -1.81 -4.25 -9.26
N GLY A 184 -1.03 -3.39 -9.93
CA GLY A 184 -1.56 -2.33 -10.79
C GLY A 184 -2.39 -2.87 -11.97
N LEU A 185 -1.98 -4.00 -12.55
CA LEU A 185 -2.67 -4.64 -13.66
C LEU A 185 -3.97 -5.35 -13.29
N ALA A 186 -4.10 -5.82 -12.04
CA ALA A 186 -5.28 -6.54 -11.55
C ALA A 186 -6.26 -5.67 -10.75
N TYR A 187 -5.90 -4.45 -10.36
CA TYR A 187 -6.76 -3.62 -9.51
C TYR A 187 -8.05 -3.16 -10.23
N THR A 188 -7.93 -2.50 -11.37
CA THR A 188 -9.08 -1.86 -12.04
C THR A 188 -10.03 -2.84 -12.75
N PRO A 189 -9.57 -3.90 -13.44
CA PRO A 189 -10.47 -4.69 -14.29
C PRO A 189 -11.57 -5.48 -13.53
N PRO A 190 -11.30 -6.14 -12.39
CA PRO A 190 -12.34 -6.81 -11.60
C PRO A 190 -13.43 -5.85 -11.09
N ILE A 191 -13.04 -4.64 -10.69
CA ILE A 191 -13.97 -3.61 -10.21
C ILE A 191 -14.92 -3.22 -11.35
N GLN A 192 -14.37 -2.96 -12.54
CA GLN A 192 -15.16 -2.61 -13.71
C GLN A 192 -16.15 -3.70 -14.08
N VAL A 193 -15.70 -4.95 -14.15
CA VAL A 193 -16.56 -6.09 -14.46
C VAL A 193 -17.71 -6.17 -13.47
N LEU A 194 -17.46 -6.12 -12.17
CA LEU A 194 -18.55 -6.23 -11.21
C LEU A 194 -19.50 -5.03 -11.27
N MET A 195 -18.99 -3.82 -11.52
CA MET A 195 -19.84 -2.63 -11.73
C MET A 195 -20.75 -2.75 -12.97
N GLU A 196 -20.31 -3.43 -14.03
CA GLU A 196 -21.14 -3.70 -15.22
C GLU A 196 -22.32 -4.65 -14.89
N TYR A 197 -22.14 -5.60 -13.97
CA TYR A 197 -23.20 -6.53 -13.54
C TYR A 197 -24.16 -5.94 -12.49
N PHE A 198 -23.80 -4.81 -11.89
CA PHE A 198 -24.59 -4.11 -10.88
C PHE A 198 -24.76 -2.62 -11.21
N PRO A 199 -25.38 -2.29 -12.36
CA PRO A 199 -25.61 -0.89 -12.75
C PRO A 199 -26.53 -0.16 -11.77
N ASP A 200 -27.45 -0.88 -11.11
CA ASP A 200 -28.32 -0.41 -10.03
C ASP A 200 -27.56 -0.13 -8.72
N ARG A 201 -26.39 -0.76 -8.54
CA ARG A 201 -25.65 -0.77 -7.27
C ARG A 201 -24.13 -0.66 -7.45
N LYS A 202 -23.68 0.20 -8.37
CA LYS A 202 -22.25 0.34 -8.75
C LYS A 202 -21.32 0.56 -7.56
N ALA A 203 -21.70 1.41 -6.60
CA ALA A 203 -20.90 1.68 -5.41
C ALA A 203 -20.68 0.42 -4.56
N LEU A 204 -21.75 -0.33 -4.24
CA LEU A 204 -21.65 -1.58 -3.49
C LEU A 204 -20.85 -2.64 -4.24
N ALA A 205 -21.03 -2.76 -5.57
CA ALA A 205 -20.25 -3.69 -6.38
C ALA A 205 -18.74 -3.38 -6.31
N SER A 206 -18.37 -2.11 -6.51
CA SER A 206 -17.00 -1.65 -6.28
C SER A 206 -16.52 -1.98 -4.86
N GLY A 207 -17.35 -1.72 -3.85
CA GLY A 207 -17.04 -2.03 -2.45
C GLY A 207 -16.81 -3.50 -2.16
N VAL A 208 -17.63 -4.41 -2.70
CA VAL A 208 -17.47 -5.85 -2.54
C VAL A 208 -16.16 -6.32 -3.16
N THR A 209 -15.84 -5.87 -4.38
CA THR A 209 -14.57 -6.21 -5.04
C THR A 209 -13.38 -5.68 -4.22
N VAL A 210 -13.41 -4.41 -3.85
CA VAL A 210 -12.33 -3.76 -3.08
C VAL A 210 -12.22 -4.32 -1.66
N ALA A 211 -13.30 -4.80 -1.05
CA ALA A 211 -13.27 -5.50 0.24
C ALA A 211 -12.39 -6.76 0.18
N GLY A 212 -12.38 -7.49 -0.96
CA GLY A 212 -11.44 -8.60 -1.19
C GLY A 212 -9.98 -8.18 -0.95
N PHE A 213 -9.60 -6.98 -1.37
CA PHE A 213 -8.25 -6.44 -1.19
C PHE A 213 -7.96 -6.13 0.29
N GLY A 214 -8.97 -5.70 1.07
CA GLY A 214 -8.83 -5.53 2.52
C GLY A 214 -8.73 -6.87 3.27
N CYS A 215 -9.43 -7.90 2.80
CA CYS A 215 -9.37 -9.25 3.38
C CYS A 215 -8.05 -9.98 3.09
N GLY A 216 -7.31 -9.57 2.05
CA GLY A 216 -6.09 -10.25 1.60
C GLY A 216 -5.08 -10.43 2.73
N GLY A 217 -4.77 -9.37 3.48
CA GLY A 217 -3.86 -9.43 4.63
C GLY A 217 -4.38 -10.31 5.79
N LEU A 218 -5.68 -10.27 6.07
CA LEU A 218 -6.30 -11.05 7.16
C LEU A 218 -6.23 -12.56 6.91
N LEU A 219 -6.34 -13.00 5.66
CA LEU A 219 -6.20 -14.41 5.28
C LEU A 219 -4.74 -14.82 5.01
N PHE A 220 -3.93 -13.89 4.48
CA PHE A 220 -2.54 -14.17 4.16
C PHE A 220 -1.64 -14.32 5.37
N ALA A 221 -1.88 -13.54 6.44
CA ALA A 221 -1.06 -13.60 7.64
C ALA A 221 -1.02 -15.02 8.29
N PRO A 222 -2.16 -15.66 8.63
CA PRO A 222 -2.13 -17.01 9.21
C PRO A 222 -1.59 -18.06 8.22
N LEU A 223 -1.88 -17.91 6.93
CA LEU A 223 -1.35 -18.83 5.90
C LEU A 223 0.18 -18.77 5.84
N SER A 224 0.75 -17.57 5.77
CA SER A 224 2.20 -17.36 5.70
C SER A 224 2.88 -17.80 6.98
N GLY A 225 2.30 -17.51 8.15
CA GLY A 225 2.82 -17.99 9.43
C GLY A 225 2.90 -19.52 9.48
N LYS A 226 1.85 -20.21 9.01
CA LYS A 226 1.84 -21.67 8.94
C LYS A 226 2.86 -22.21 7.94
N LEU A 227 2.98 -21.62 6.76
CA LEU A 227 3.98 -22.03 5.77
C LEU A 227 5.41 -21.82 6.28
N MET A 228 5.69 -20.68 6.91
CA MET A 228 7.00 -20.42 7.52
C MET A 228 7.30 -21.44 8.61
N SER A 229 6.33 -21.80 9.46
CA SER A 229 6.55 -22.85 10.47
C SER A 229 6.84 -24.24 9.88
N ILE A 230 6.32 -24.55 8.69
CA ILE A 230 6.58 -25.82 8.00
C ILE A 230 7.99 -25.83 7.40
N PHE A 231 8.43 -24.70 6.86
CA PHE A 231 9.74 -24.59 6.19
C PHE A 231 10.87 -24.14 7.11
N LYS A 232 10.56 -23.71 8.34
CA LYS A 232 11.55 -23.30 9.35
C LYS A 232 12.53 -24.44 9.60
N LYS A 233 13.83 -24.09 9.60
CA LYS A 233 14.92 -24.98 9.99
C LYS A 233 15.66 -24.36 11.15
N ASP A 234 15.73 -25.08 12.26
CA ASP A 234 16.44 -24.60 13.44
C ASP A 234 17.95 -24.56 13.17
N PRO A 235 18.65 -23.50 13.62
CA PRO A 235 20.09 -23.39 13.46
C PRO A 235 20.84 -24.36 14.37
N THR A 236 22.10 -24.63 14.03
CA THR A 236 22.97 -25.52 14.79
C THR A 236 23.44 -24.83 16.08
N LEU A 237 23.13 -25.42 17.24
CA LEU A 237 23.65 -24.99 18.54
C LEU A 237 25.13 -25.36 18.66
N ILE A 238 25.99 -24.38 18.93
CA ILE A 238 27.42 -24.58 19.20
C ILE A 238 27.64 -24.89 20.68
N GLY A 239 26.92 -24.23 21.58
CA GLY A 239 26.94 -24.55 23.01
C GLY A 239 26.27 -23.49 23.87
N ALA A 240 26.09 -23.81 25.15
CA ALA A 240 25.48 -22.91 26.13
C ALA A 240 26.40 -21.71 26.46
N GLU A 241 25.79 -20.65 26.97
CA GLU A 241 26.52 -19.47 27.44
C GLU A 241 27.48 -19.86 28.59
N GLY A 242 28.75 -19.46 28.49
CA GLY A 242 29.81 -19.86 29.43
C GLY A 242 30.46 -21.22 29.17
N ALA A 243 29.88 -22.07 28.31
CA ALA A 243 30.49 -23.35 27.90
C ALA A 243 31.39 -23.22 26.66
N VAL A 244 31.28 -22.10 25.93
CA VAL A 244 32.00 -21.84 24.67
C VAL A 244 32.75 -20.51 24.78
N SER A 245 34.04 -20.52 24.44
CA SER A 245 34.84 -19.30 24.34
C SER A 245 34.41 -18.51 23.11
N THR A 246 34.21 -17.19 23.26
CA THR A 246 33.80 -16.32 22.16
C THR A 246 34.74 -15.14 21.96
N VAL A 247 34.88 -14.70 20.72
CA VAL A 247 35.71 -13.57 20.30
C VAL A 247 34.90 -12.69 19.37
N THR A 248 34.86 -11.38 19.66
CA THR A 248 34.21 -10.40 18.79
C THR A 248 35.20 -9.82 17.79
N LYS A 249 34.89 -9.86 16.49
CA LYS A 249 35.69 -9.25 15.42
C LYS A 249 34.78 -8.42 14.52
N SER A 250 35.11 -7.14 14.31
CA SER A 250 34.35 -6.24 13.42
C SER A 250 32.83 -6.19 13.72
N GLY A 251 32.44 -6.34 14.99
CA GLY A 251 31.04 -6.37 15.42
C GLY A 251 30.33 -7.72 15.26
N GLN A 252 31.00 -8.73 14.71
CA GLN A 252 30.53 -10.11 14.63
C GLN A 252 31.05 -10.92 15.81
N LEU A 253 30.23 -11.83 16.32
CA LEU A 253 30.60 -12.73 17.40
C LEU A 253 31.01 -14.09 16.82
N PHE A 254 32.16 -14.60 17.25
CA PHE A 254 32.67 -15.90 16.83
C PHE A 254 32.83 -16.82 18.04
N ALA A 255 32.45 -18.09 17.90
CA ALA A 255 32.76 -19.15 18.84
C ALA A 255 34.08 -19.82 18.44
N ASP A 256 34.95 -20.06 19.42
CA ASP A 256 36.16 -20.85 19.25
C ASP A 256 35.81 -22.34 19.33
N THR A 257 35.86 -23.02 18.17
CA THR A 257 35.55 -24.45 18.05
C THR A 257 36.80 -25.22 17.63
N PRO A 258 36.87 -26.54 17.86
CA PRO A 258 38.00 -27.36 17.38
C PRO A 258 38.25 -27.26 15.86
N SER A 259 37.21 -26.93 15.09
CA SER A 259 37.25 -26.69 13.63
C SER A 259 37.63 -25.26 13.23
N GLY A 260 37.90 -24.38 14.19
CA GLY A 260 38.22 -22.96 13.97
C GLY A 260 37.12 -22.02 14.47
N LEU A 261 37.24 -20.73 14.12
CA LEU A 261 36.27 -19.70 14.49
C LEU A 261 35.00 -19.84 13.63
N VAL A 262 33.85 -20.01 14.29
CA VAL A 262 32.54 -20.06 13.63
C VAL A 262 31.74 -18.82 14.03
N GLU A 263 31.16 -18.10 13.07
CA GLU A 263 30.28 -16.96 13.39
C GLU A 263 29.02 -17.45 14.09
N VAL A 264 28.70 -16.85 15.24
CA VAL A 264 27.58 -17.23 16.07
C VAL A 264 26.72 -16.03 16.45
N VAL A 265 25.46 -16.30 16.75
CA VAL A 265 24.56 -15.37 17.40
C VAL A 265 24.07 -15.95 18.72
N LEU A 266 23.84 -15.07 19.70
CA LEU A 266 23.25 -15.46 20.99
C LEU A 266 21.73 -15.56 20.84
N SER A 267 21.14 -16.61 21.41
CA SER A 267 19.70 -16.77 21.47
C SER A 267 19.02 -15.58 22.17
N SER A 268 17.92 -15.09 21.59
CA SER A 268 17.06 -14.13 22.29
C SER A 268 16.41 -14.79 23.51
N PRO A 269 16.15 -14.06 24.62
CA PRO A 269 15.34 -14.56 25.73
C PRO A 269 13.92 -15.00 25.33
N SER A 270 13.45 -14.50 24.18
CA SER A 270 12.14 -14.82 23.61
C SER A 270 12.15 -15.98 22.61
N CYS A 271 13.30 -16.62 22.39
CA CYS A 271 13.45 -17.73 21.47
C CYS A 271 12.90 -19.04 22.06
N ASP A 272 12.23 -19.84 21.25
CA ASP A 272 11.69 -21.16 21.64
C ASP A 272 12.78 -22.25 21.75
N LEU A 273 14.04 -21.93 21.41
CA LEU A 273 15.17 -22.86 21.45
C LEU A 273 15.98 -22.69 22.75
N ALA A 274 16.86 -23.67 23.00
CA ALA A 274 17.75 -23.64 24.16
C ALA A 274 18.60 -22.36 24.20
N GLN A 275 18.89 -21.85 25.40
CA GLN A 275 19.71 -20.65 25.52
C GLN A 275 21.19 -20.97 25.22
N GLY A 276 21.81 -20.23 24.30
CA GLY A 276 23.19 -20.46 23.90
C GLY A 276 23.59 -19.79 22.57
N PHE A 277 24.77 -20.17 22.08
CA PHE A 277 25.35 -19.68 20.83
C PHE A 277 24.99 -20.58 19.66
N TYR A 278 24.41 -20.00 18.61
CA TYR A 278 23.97 -20.69 17.40
C TYR A 278 24.80 -20.26 16.20
N ALA A 279 25.18 -21.22 15.34
CA ALA A 279 25.96 -20.95 14.14
C ALA A 279 25.13 -20.21 13.08
N VAL A 280 25.66 -19.08 12.61
CA VAL A 280 25.05 -18.25 11.57
C VAL A 280 25.00 -19.01 10.24
N GLY A 281 23.88 -18.92 9.53
CA GLY A 281 23.70 -19.51 8.20
C GLY A 281 23.40 -21.01 8.19
N THR A 282 23.19 -21.64 9.35
CA THR A 282 22.89 -23.08 9.45
C THR A 282 21.40 -23.42 9.56
N GLY A 283 20.54 -22.40 9.71
CA GLY A 283 19.09 -22.53 9.77
C GLY A 283 18.37 -21.80 8.64
N GLY A 284 17.06 -21.66 8.75
CA GLY A 284 16.24 -20.93 7.80
C GLY A 284 14.92 -20.49 8.41
N THR A 285 14.48 -19.27 8.13
CA THR A 285 13.21 -18.74 8.69
C THR A 285 11.98 -19.35 8.00
N GLY A 286 12.18 -19.96 6.83
CA GLY A 286 11.12 -20.48 5.96
C GLY A 286 10.46 -19.41 5.10
N VAL A 287 10.96 -18.15 5.12
CA VAL A 287 10.40 -17.06 4.31
C VAL A 287 10.53 -17.32 2.81
N GLY A 288 11.70 -17.76 2.35
CA GLY A 288 11.97 -17.98 0.93
C GLY A 288 11.00 -18.97 0.29
N GLU A 289 10.84 -20.14 0.93
CA GLU A 289 9.91 -21.19 0.53
C GLU A 289 8.45 -20.74 0.64
N THR A 290 8.11 -19.99 1.68
CA THR A 290 6.76 -19.41 1.84
C THR A 290 6.42 -18.50 0.67
N LEU A 291 7.33 -17.61 0.27
CA LEU A 291 7.13 -16.71 -0.87
C LEU A 291 6.99 -17.49 -2.20
N LEU A 292 7.73 -18.58 -2.38
CA LEU A 292 7.59 -19.46 -3.53
C LEU A 292 6.20 -20.12 -3.58
N CYS A 293 5.76 -20.72 -2.47
CA CYS A 293 4.44 -21.37 -2.37
C CYS A 293 3.30 -20.37 -2.57
N CYS A 294 3.37 -19.20 -1.92
CA CYS A 294 2.37 -18.15 -2.07
C CYS A 294 2.37 -17.58 -3.49
N GLY A 295 3.53 -17.42 -4.12
CA GLY A 295 3.63 -16.99 -5.51
C GLY A 295 2.92 -17.96 -6.48
N ALA A 296 3.12 -19.27 -6.32
CA ALA A 296 2.41 -20.28 -7.11
C ALA A 296 0.89 -20.29 -6.85
N LEU A 297 0.47 -20.16 -5.59
CA LEU A 297 -0.93 -20.06 -5.21
C LEU A 297 -1.61 -18.82 -5.82
N TYR A 298 -0.95 -17.67 -5.79
CA TYR A 298 -1.51 -16.43 -6.35
C TYR A 298 -1.47 -16.42 -7.87
N LEU A 299 -0.45 -17.00 -8.49
CA LEU A 299 -0.42 -17.21 -9.93
C LEU A 299 -1.65 -18.00 -10.39
N THR A 300 -1.90 -19.16 -9.78
CA THR A 300 -3.02 -20.04 -10.15
C THR A 300 -4.38 -19.40 -9.84
N THR A 301 -4.52 -18.74 -8.70
CA THR A 301 -5.77 -18.05 -8.31
C THR A 301 -6.09 -16.87 -9.22
N LEU A 302 -5.09 -16.07 -9.60
CA LEU A 302 -5.27 -14.95 -10.53
C LEU A 302 -5.55 -15.43 -11.96
N LEU A 303 -4.91 -16.51 -12.42
CA LEU A 303 -5.25 -17.12 -13.71
C LEU A 303 -6.68 -17.65 -13.74
N GLY A 304 -7.11 -18.32 -12.66
CA GLY A 304 -8.51 -18.75 -12.49
C GLY A 304 -9.48 -17.56 -12.47
N SER A 305 -9.12 -16.47 -11.79
CA SER A 305 -9.91 -15.23 -11.75
C SER A 305 -9.97 -14.56 -13.13
N ALA A 306 -8.86 -14.47 -13.85
CA ALA A 306 -8.81 -13.97 -15.22
C ALA A 306 -9.74 -14.77 -16.14
N TRP A 307 -9.76 -16.10 -15.96
CA TRP A 307 -10.65 -16.99 -16.70
C TRP A 307 -12.11 -16.92 -16.25
N GLY A 308 -12.40 -16.58 -15.00
CA GLY A 308 -13.76 -16.37 -14.51
C GLY A 308 -14.37 -15.03 -14.90
N LEU A 309 -13.54 -13.98 -15.00
CA LEU A 309 -13.99 -12.62 -15.33
C LEU A 309 -14.47 -12.55 -16.79
N ARG A 310 -15.70 -12.06 -16.95
CA ARG A 310 -16.36 -11.81 -18.23
C ARG A 310 -17.10 -10.48 -18.14
N LYS A 311 -17.07 -9.68 -19.21
CA LYS A 311 -17.84 -8.44 -19.27
C LYS A 311 -19.34 -8.72 -19.39
N ALA A 312 -20.16 -7.80 -18.90
CA ALA A 312 -21.60 -7.94 -19.03
C ALA A 312 -22.03 -7.84 -20.52
N PRO A 313 -23.19 -8.41 -20.89
CA PRO A 313 -23.75 -8.23 -22.23
C PRO A 313 -23.90 -6.75 -22.56
N VAL A 314 -23.77 -6.40 -23.85
CA VAL A 314 -23.98 -5.03 -24.31
C VAL A 314 -25.40 -4.58 -23.96
N GLY A 315 -25.54 -3.39 -23.38
CA GLY A 315 -26.84 -2.83 -23.01
C GLY A 315 -27.48 -3.46 -21.76
N TYR A 316 -26.77 -4.26 -20.97
CA TYR A 316 -27.31 -4.80 -19.72
C TYR A 316 -27.63 -3.69 -18.70
N GLU A 317 -28.90 -3.61 -18.25
CA GLU A 317 -29.40 -2.56 -17.34
C GLU A 317 -29.62 -3.02 -15.90
N GLY A 318 -29.35 -4.29 -15.61
CA GLY A 318 -29.65 -4.87 -14.31
C GLY A 318 -31.13 -5.23 -14.12
N PRO A 319 -31.49 -5.82 -12.97
CA PRO A 319 -32.87 -6.22 -12.66
C PRO A 319 -33.77 -5.04 -12.28
N ASN A 320 -33.20 -3.92 -11.84
CA ASN A 320 -33.91 -2.70 -11.48
C ASN A 320 -33.30 -1.53 -12.27
N PRO A 321 -33.68 -1.35 -13.55
CA PRO A 321 -33.16 -0.28 -14.38
C PRO A 321 -33.42 1.08 -13.74
N LEU A 322 -32.40 1.93 -13.68
CA LEU A 322 -32.57 3.31 -13.25
C LEU A 322 -33.29 4.09 -14.37
N PRO A 323 -34.24 4.99 -14.04
CA PRO A 323 -34.93 5.79 -15.05
C PRO A 323 -33.91 6.59 -15.86
N LYS A 324 -33.88 6.37 -17.18
CA LYS A 324 -33.07 7.16 -18.10
C LYS A 324 -33.78 8.49 -18.38
N PRO A 325 -33.09 9.64 -18.36
CA PRO A 325 -33.65 10.89 -18.86
C PRO A 325 -34.07 10.67 -20.32
N THR A 326 -35.35 10.90 -20.61
CA THR A 326 -35.96 10.61 -21.92
C THR A 326 -35.67 11.68 -22.98
N SER A 327 -35.16 12.86 -22.59
CA SER A 327 -34.68 13.89 -23.52
C SER A 327 -33.88 14.99 -22.77
N GLY A 328 -33.08 15.78 -23.49
CA GLY A 328 -32.38 16.96 -22.97
C GLY A 328 -30.87 16.77 -22.72
N ILE A 329 -30.25 17.80 -22.13
CA ILE A 329 -28.79 17.85 -21.86
C ILE A 329 -28.35 16.66 -20.99
N GLU A 330 -29.18 16.18 -20.06
CA GLU A 330 -28.86 15.02 -19.19
C GLU A 330 -28.84 13.68 -19.94
N ALA A 331 -29.70 13.48 -20.94
CA ALA A 331 -29.66 12.30 -21.80
C ALA A 331 -28.37 12.26 -22.63
N ASN A 332 -27.97 13.41 -23.19
CA ASN A 332 -26.72 13.57 -23.94
C ASN A 332 -25.45 13.45 -23.07
N LEU A 333 -25.52 13.72 -21.76
CA LEU A 333 -24.38 13.60 -20.84
C LEU A 333 -24.14 12.17 -20.36
N LEU A 334 -25.18 11.31 -20.34
CA LEU A 334 -25.07 9.90 -19.92
C LEU A 334 -24.38 9.02 -20.96
N GLU A 335 -24.49 9.37 -22.25
CA GLU A 335 -23.81 8.67 -23.35
C GLU A 335 -22.37 9.14 -23.58
N ARG A 336 -22.01 10.29 -23.00
CA ARG A 336 -20.72 10.94 -23.21
C ARG A 336 -19.72 10.56 -22.13
N ALA A 337 -18.55 10.11 -22.55
CA ALA A 337 -17.45 9.75 -21.66
C ALA A 337 -16.25 10.68 -21.86
N VAL A 338 -15.57 11.02 -20.76
CA VAL A 338 -14.29 11.74 -20.80
C VAL A 338 -13.20 10.72 -21.09
N HIS A 339 -12.53 10.91 -22.22
CA HIS A 339 -11.42 10.05 -22.60
C HIS A 339 -10.31 10.10 -21.56
N SER A 340 -9.62 8.99 -21.42
CA SER A 340 -8.53 8.87 -20.48
C SER A 340 -7.47 9.96 -20.73
N ASP A 341 -7.02 10.17 -21.95
CA ASP A 341 -5.94 11.15 -22.23
C ASP A 341 -6.34 12.61 -21.96
N THR A 342 -7.63 12.90 -21.77
CA THR A 342 -8.14 14.23 -21.45
C THR A 342 -8.55 14.40 -19.98
N VAL A 343 -8.78 13.31 -19.23
CA VAL A 343 -9.33 13.36 -17.86
C VAL A 343 -8.52 14.25 -16.92
N MET A 344 -7.18 14.18 -16.98
CA MET A 344 -6.29 14.96 -16.11
C MET A 344 -6.26 16.45 -16.47
N LYS A 345 -6.81 16.84 -17.62
CA LYS A 345 -6.97 18.26 -18.01
C LYS A 345 -8.22 18.88 -17.38
N THR A 346 -9.06 18.06 -16.74
CA THR A 346 -10.27 18.55 -16.07
C THR A 346 -9.94 19.03 -14.65
N PRO A 347 -10.48 20.17 -14.19
CA PRO A 347 -10.32 20.58 -12.79
C PRO A 347 -11.00 19.62 -11.81
N GLN A 348 -12.03 18.89 -12.25
CA GLN A 348 -12.73 17.88 -11.46
C GLN A 348 -11.82 16.70 -11.10
N PHE A 349 -10.93 16.29 -12.01
CA PHE A 349 -9.93 15.27 -11.70
C PHE A 349 -9.05 15.70 -10.52
N TRP A 350 -8.50 16.91 -10.55
CA TRP A 350 -7.63 17.41 -9.49
C TRP A 350 -8.35 17.69 -8.17
N SER A 351 -9.62 18.09 -8.23
CA SER A 351 -10.48 18.21 -7.05
C SER A 351 -10.71 16.84 -6.40
N LEU A 352 -11.10 15.81 -7.16
CA LEU A 352 -11.24 14.44 -6.66
C LEU A 352 -9.90 13.86 -6.19
N PHE A 353 -8.82 14.11 -6.92
CA PHE A 353 -7.47 13.70 -6.56
C PHE A 353 -7.05 14.26 -5.21
N THR A 354 -7.28 15.56 -4.98
CA THR A 354 -6.95 16.23 -3.72
C THR A 354 -7.78 15.65 -2.57
N THR A 355 -9.08 15.47 -2.77
CA THR A 355 -9.94 14.83 -1.77
C THR A 355 -9.45 13.42 -1.44
N PHE A 356 -9.16 12.61 -2.46
CA PHE A 356 -8.70 11.23 -2.28
C PHE A 356 -7.34 11.16 -1.57
N PHE A 357 -6.37 11.96 -2.04
CA PHE A 357 -5.04 12.09 -1.47
C PHE A 357 -5.11 12.46 0.01
N CYS A 358 -5.84 13.53 0.35
CA CYS A 358 -5.92 14.03 1.71
C CYS A 358 -6.55 12.98 2.63
N THR A 359 -7.67 12.37 2.24
CA THR A 359 -8.35 11.36 3.05
C THR A 359 -7.48 10.12 3.28
N ILE A 360 -6.72 9.67 2.27
CA ILE A 360 -5.81 8.54 2.43
C ILE A 360 -4.62 8.89 3.34
N CYS A 361 -4.06 10.10 3.22
CA CYS A 361 -2.92 10.53 4.05
C CYS A 361 -3.22 10.34 5.54
N GLY A 362 -4.42 10.77 5.98
CA GLY A 362 -4.85 10.64 7.37
C GLY A 362 -4.89 9.19 7.84
N GLY A 363 -5.56 8.30 7.09
CA GLY A 363 -5.67 6.90 7.47
C GLY A 363 -4.34 6.14 7.42
N MET A 364 -3.50 6.40 6.41
CA MET A 364 -2.18 5.77 6.26
C MET A 364 -1.21 6.21 7.36
N ALA A 365 -1.25 7.49 7.74
CA ALA A 365 -0.48 8.01 8.87
C ALA A 365 -0.81 7.20 10.14
N LEU A 366 -2.09 7.09 10.50
CA LEU A 366 -2.51 6.39 11.72
C LEU A 366 -2.11 4.91 11.73
N ILE A 367 -2.31 4.19 10.61
CA ILE A 367 -1.95 2.76 10.52
C ILE A 367 -0.44 2.55 10.64
N SER A 368 0.38 3.45 10.08
CA SER A 368 1.84 3.29 10.05
C SER A 368 2.51 3.23 11.43
N VAL A 369 1.87 3.79 12.46
CA VAL A 369 2.40 3.83 13.83
C VAL A 369 1.42 3.27 14.85
N ALA A 370 0.40 2.51 14.44
CA ALA A 370 -0.70 2.11 15.32
C ALA A 370 -0.24 1.44 16.64
N LYS A 371 0.69 0.49 16.57
CA LYS A 371 1.25 -0.16 17.78
C LYS A 371 2.12 0.78 18.61
N PRO A 372 3.14 1.48 18.04
CA PRO A 372 3.89 2.51 18.78
C PRO A 372 3.03 3.61 19.40
N LEU A 373 2.02 4.11 18.68
CA LEU A 373 1.06 5.10 19.16
C LEU A 373 0.35 4.60 20.42
N MET A 374 -0.15 3.37 20.40
CA MET A 374 -0.82 2.78 21.55
C MET A 374 0.10 2.69 22.78
N MET A 375 1.29 2.11 22.60
CA MET A 375 2.25 1.92 23.70
C MET A 375 2.79 3.25 24.23
N GLN A 376 3.23 4.15 23.36
CA GLN A 376 3.87 5.41 23.76
C GLN A 376 2.88 6.39 24.38
N THR A 377 1.64 6.43 23.90
CA THR A 377 0.66 7.40 24.39
C THR A 377 -0.02 6.96 25.69
N PHE A 378 -0.20 5.65 25.90
CA PHE A 378 -1.08 5.18 26.97
C PHE A 378 -0.43 4.24 27.99
N SER A 379 0.75 3.65 27.73
CA SER A 379 1.34 2.70 28.69
C SER A 379 1.72 3.35 30.03
N SER A 380 2.09 4.64 30.05
CA SER A 380 2.37 5.34 31.31
C SER A 380 1.09 5.73 32.07
N ALA A 381 0.00 6.05 31.36
CA ALA A 381 -1.27 6.47 31.97
C ALA A 381 -2.16 5.30 32.42
N VAL A 382 -2.21 4.21 31.64
CA VAL A 382 -3.08 3.04 31.87
C VAL A 382 -2.35 1.71 31.59
N PRO A 383 -1.25 1.41 32.32
CA PRO A 383 -0.37 0.27 32.05
C PRO A 383 -1.06 -1.11 32.07
N LEU A 384 -2.06 -1.28 32.93
CA LEU A 384 -2.82 -2.53 33.02
C LEU A 384 -3.75 -2.76 31.82
N LEU A 385 -4.19 -1.67 31.16
CA LEU A 385 -5.06 -1.74 29.99
C LEU A 385 -4.26 -1.89 28.70
N VAL A 386 -3.09 -1.24 28.62
CA VAL A 386 -2.29 -1.16 27.39
C VAL A 386 -1.10 -2.10 27.46
N THR A 387 -1.35 -3.33 27.01
CA THR A 387 -0.34 -4.38 26.89
C THR A 387 0.17 -4.51 25.43
N PRO A 388 1.30 -5.19 25.20
CA PRO A 388 1.74 -5.54 23.84
C PRO A 388 0.69 -6.30 23.03
N PHE A 389 -0.12 -7.12 23.72
CA PHE A 389 -1.25 -7.83 23.13
C PHE A 389 -2.35 -6.86 22.67
N VAL A 390 -2.81 -5.95 23.53
CA VAL A 390 -3.84 -4.96 23.20
C VAL A 390 -3.39 -4.05 22.07
N SER A 391 -2.12 -3.64 22.05
CA SER A 391 -1.56 -2.83 20.96
C SER A 391 -1.53 -3.58 19.62
N SER A 392 -1.35 -4.89 19.65
CA SER A 392 -1.42 -5.72 18.44
C SER A 392 -2.88 -5.94 18.01
N ALA A 393 -3.79 -6.14 18.96
CA ALA A 393 -5.23 -6.22 18.70
C ALA A 393 -5.78 -4.91 18.11
N PHE A 394 -5.26 -3.75 18.51
CA PHE A 394 -5.60 -2.46 17.92
C PHE A 394 -5.28 -2.39 16.43
N VAL A 395 -4.12 -2.89 15.98
CA VAL A 395 -3.76 -2.97 14.56
C VAL A 395 -4.77 -3.83 13.77
N VAL A 396 -5.19 -4.96 14.34
CA VAL A 396 -6.22 -5.83 13.75
C VAL A 396 -7.57 -5.12 13.69
N ALA A 397 -7.94 -4.39 14.74
CA ALA A 397 -9.19 -3.63 14.78
C ALA A 397 -9.23 -2.50 13.74
N LEU A 398 -8.12 -1.78 13.52
CA LEU A 398 -8.00 -0.81 12.43
C LEU A 398 -8.18 -1.49 11.06
N SER A 399 -7.55 -2.65 10.86
CA SER A 399 -7.67 -3.42 9.62
C SER A 399 -9.11 -3.89 9.37
N ALA A 400 -9.80 -4.35 10.42
CA ALA A 400 -11.23 -4.70 10.37
C ALA A 400 -12.10 -3.47 10.08
N GLY A 401 -11.79 -2.32 10.68
CA GLY A 401 -12.41 -1.03 10.35
C GLY A 401 -12.26 -0.67 8.88
N ASN A 402 -11.05 -0.82 8.32
CA ASN A 402 -10.80 -0.58 6.90
C ASN A 402 -11.67 -1.46 6.00
N LEU A 403 -11.76 -2.75 6.31
CA LEU A 403 -12.58 -3.71 5.59
C LEU A 403 -14.08 -3.37 5.70
N GLY A 404 -14.56 -3.11 6.91
CA GLY A 404 -15.96 -2.73 7.14
C GLY A 404 -16.34 -1.45 6.40
N GLY A 405 -15.44 -0.47 6.37
CA GLY A 405 -15.61 0.78 5.62
C GLY A 405 -15.80 0.58 4.12
N ARG A 406 -15.09 -0.39 3.52
CA ARG A 406 -15.21 -0.74 2.08
C ARG A 406 -16.61 -1.24 1.70
N LEU A 407 -17.41 -1.71 2.66
CA LEU A 407 -18.78 -2.19 2.45
C LEU A 407 -19.82 -1.18 2.92
N PHE A 408 -19.57 -0.56 4.08
CA PHE A 408 -20.49 0.36 4.73
C PHE A 408 -20.69 1.65 3.92
N TRP A 409 -19.62 2.38 3.62
CA TRP A 409 -19.73 3.70 2.98
C TRP A 409 -20.32 3.67 1.56
N PRO A 410 -20.02 2.67 0.71
CA PRO A 410 -20.71 2.55 -0.57
C PRO A 410 -22.21 2.29 -0.44
N SER A 411 -22.63 1.54 0.58
CA SER A 411 -24.05 1.31 0.88
C SER A 411 -24.75 2.60 1.31
N VAL A 412 -24.08 3.41 2.15
CA VAL A 412 -24.55 4.76 2.52
C VAL A 412 -24.67 5.66 1.29
N ALA A 413 -23.68 5.65 0.39
CA ALA A 413 -23.69 6.47 -0.81
C ALA A 413 -24.79 6.10 -1.80
N GLN A 414 -25.24 4.84 -1.83
CA GLN A 414 -26.39 4.44 -2.64
C GLN A 414 -27.68 5.09 -2.15
N ARG A 415 -27.84 5.24 -0.83
CA ARG A 415 -29.05 5.81 -0.23
C ARG A 415 -29.05 7.33 -0.21
N TYR A 416 -27.92 7.95 0.11
CA TYR A 416 -27.83 9.40 0.37
C TYR A 416 -27.11 10.19 -0.73
N GLY A 417 -26.56 9.50 -1.72
CA GLY A 417 -25.83 10.08 -2.85
C GLY A 417 -24.34 10.34 -2.57
N PHE A 418 -23.51 10.13 -3.60
CA PHE A 418 -22.05 10.27 -3.52
C PHE A 418 -21.57 11.59 -2.90
N ARG A 419 -22.16 12.74 -3.32
CA ARG A 419 -21.70 14.05 -2.86
C ARG A 419 -21.84 14.20 -1.35
N ASN A 420 -23.01 13.84 -0.83
CA ASN A 420 -23.32 13.95 0.59
C ASN A 420 -22.50 12.97 1.42
N THR A 421 -22.31 11.74 0.93
CA THR A 421 -21.50 10.74 1.63
C THR A 421 -20.05 11.17 1.76
N VAL A 422 -19.42 11.70 0.70
CA VAL A 422 -18.04 12.19 0.78
C VAL A 422 -17.92 13.40 1.72
N HIS A 423 -18.92 14.29 1.77
CA HIS A 423 -18.95 15.39 2.74
C HIS A 423 -19.03 14.89 4.18
N VAL A 424 -19.91 13.92 4.46
CA VAL A 424 -20.02 13.30 5.78
C VAL A 424 -18.70 12.63 6.15
N MET A 425 -18.11 11.85 5.25
CA MET A 425 -16.84 11.16 5.48
C MET A 425 -15.70 12.14 5.80
N THR A 426 -15.51 13.18 4.99
CA THR A 426 -14.43 14.17 5.19
C THR A 426 -14.66 15.01 6.46
N LEU A 427 -15.86 15.51 6.70
CA LEU A 427 -16.16 16.33 7.88
C LEU A 427 -16.10 15.52 9.18
N SER A 428 -16.71 14.33 9.20
CA SER A 428 -16.63 13.43 10.37
C SER A 428 -15.19 13.02 10.65
N SER A 429 -14.38 12.70 9.63
CA SER A 429 -12.97 12.39 9.84
C SER A 429 -12.20 13.57 10.42
N ALA A 430 -12.49 14.81 10.00
CA ALA A 430 -11.86 16.00 10.56
C ALA A 430 -12.18 16.14 12.06
N LEU A 431 -13.45 15.93 12.44
CA LEU A 431 -13.92 15.96 13.83
C LEU A 431 -13.30 14.83 14.66
N LEU A 432 -13.19 13.63 14.10
CA LEU A 432 -12.57 12.50 14.78
C LEU A 432 -11.08 12.78 15.03
N PHE A 433 -10.33 13.27 14.04
CA PHE A 433 -8.92 13.61 14.23
C PHE A 433 -8.68 14.70 15.27
N VAL A 434 -9.48 15.79 15.26
CA VAL A 434 -9.33 16.86 16.27
C VAL A 434 -9.74 16.38 17.66
N SER A 435 -10.60 15.36 17.77
CA SER A 435 -11.00 14.78 19.06
C SER A 435 -9.95 13.86 19.70
N LEU A 436 -9.04 13.26 18.91
CA LEU A 436 -8.07 12.29 19.43
C LEU A 436 -7.15 12.89 20.52
N PRO A 437 -6.52 14.07 20.35
CA PRO A 437 -5.72 14.70 21.40
C PRO A 437 -6.50 14.95 22.70
N SER A 438 -7.77 15.36 22.59
CA SER A 438 -8.63 15.60 23.75
C SER A 438 -8.94 14.29 24.49
N LEU A 439 -9.17 13.19 23.76
CA LEU A 439 -9.36 11.86 24.35
C LEU A 439 -8.10 11.39 25.08
N VAL A 440 -6.92 11.59 24.49
CA VAL A 440 -5.62 11.28 25.12
C VAL A 440 -5.46 12.05 26.44
N ARG A 441 -5.73 13.36 26.43
CA ARG A 441 -5.66 14.20 27.65
C ARG A 441 -6.64 13.74 28.72
N MET A 442 -7.85 13.33 28.35
CA MET A 442 -8.81 12.77 29.30
C MET A 442 -8.35 11.44 29.88
N VAL A 443 -7.72 10.55 29.09
CA VAL A 443 -7.11 9.32 29.63
C VAL A 443 -6.00 9.66 30.61
N ALA A 444 -5.11 10.58 30.27
CA ALA A 444 -4.02 10.99 31.14
C ALA A 444 -4.51 11.60 32.47
N ALA A 445 -5.58 12.41 32.43
CA ALA A 445 -6.13 13.08 33.60
C ALA A 445 -6.99 12.17 34.50
N THR A 446 -7.75 11.24 33.90
CA THR A 446 -8.73 10.41 34.65
C THR A 446 -8.24 8.99 34.92
N GLN A 447 -7.22 8.53 34.20
CA GLN A 447 -6.76 7.14 34.17
C GLN A 447 -7.90 6.13 33.89
N SER A 448 -8.96 6.59 33.22
CA SER A 448 -10.17 5.81 32.95
C SER A 448 -10.10 5.09 31.60
N ALA A 449 -10.68 3.89 31.53
CA ALA A 449 -10.81 3.12 30.29
C ALA A 449 -11.81 3.72 29.29
N THR A 450 -12.78 4.53 29.74
CA THR A 450 -13.83 5.08 28.87
C THR A 450 -13.29 6.01 27.76
N PRO A 451 -12.50 7.07 28.06
CA PRO A 451 -11.91 7.91 27.00
C PRO A 451 -10.91 7.14 26.13
N PHE A 452 -10.27 6.10 26.68
CA PHE A 452 -9.42 5.20 25.91
C PHE A 452 -10.21 4.43 24.85
N TYR A 453 -11.36 3.85 25.20
CA TYR A 453 -12.23 3.20 24.22
C TYR A 453 -12.79 4.18 23.19
N GLY A 454 -13.04 5.44 23.59
CA GLY A 454 -13.37 6.52 22.67
C GLY A 454 -12.26 6.75 21.64
N PHE A 455 -10.99 6.81 22.06
CA PHE A 455 -9.84 6.92 21.16
C PHE A 455 -9.75 5.75 20.17
N VAL A 456 -9.90 4.52 20.67
CA VAL A 456 -9.87 3.30 19.85
C VAL A 456 -11.00 3.33 18.81
N GLY A 457 -12.23 3.62 19.23
CA GLY A 457 -13.40 3.70 18.35
C GLY A 457 -13.26 4.78 17.28
N SER A 458 -12.81 5.98 17.66
CA SER A 458 -12.55 7.07 16.72
C SER A 458 -11.47 6.71 15.69
N SER A 459 -10.41 6.03 16.12
CA SER A 459 -9.33 5.55 15.23
C SER A 459 -9.84 4.52 14.21
N ILE A 460 -10.68 3.57 14.64
CA ILE A 460 -11.32 2.59 13.76
C ILE A 460 -12.25 3.29 12.75
N ALA A 461 -13.02 4.28 13.20
CA ALA A 461 -13.92 5.06 12.33
C ALA A 461 -13.15 5.85 11.25
N ILE A 462 -12.03 6.48 11.61
CA ILE A 462 -11.12 7.15 10.66
C ILE A 462 -10.62 6.16 9.59
N VAL A 463 -10.18 4.97 10.02
CA VAL A 463 -9.64 3.96 9.08
C VAL A 463 -10.75 3.33 8.22
N SER A 464 -11.98 3.25 8.75
CA SER A 464 -13.17 2.89 7.98
C SER A 464 -13.46 3.91 6.88
N ILE A 465 -13.35 5.21 7.16
CA ILE A 465 -13.50 6.28 6.15
C ILE A 465 -12.47 6.12 5.03
N MET A 466 -11.21 5.83 5.37
CA MET A 466 -10.18 5.54 4.37
C MET A 466 -10.59 4.37 3.46
N GLY A 467 -11.02 3.24 4.02
CA GLY A 467 -11.48 2.08 3.25
C GLY A 467 -12.69 2.38 2.37
N GLY A 468 -13.65 3.14 2.91
CA GLY A 468 -14.84 3.56 2.19
C GLY A 468 -14.54 4.42 0.97
N ILE A 469 -13.56 5.31 1.06
CA ILE A 469 -13.18 6.17 -0.06
C ILE A 469 -12.58 5.35 -1.21
N TYR A 470 -11.71 4.38 -0.94
CA TYR A 470 -11.21 3.45 -1.98
C TYR A 470 -12.36 2.73 -2.69
N ALA A 471 -13.33 2.24 -1.93
CA ALA A 471 -14.47 1.51 -2.46
C ALA A 471 -15.44 2.39 -3.27
N LEU A 472 -15.63 3.64 -2.85
CA LEU A 472 -16.61 4.55 -3.44
C LEU A 472 -16.14 5.18 -4.75
N LEU A 473 -14.84 5.45 -4.86
CA LEU A 473 -14.26 6.29 -5.90
C LEU A 473 -14.50 5.80 -7.33
N PRO A 474 -14.30 4.51 -7.69
CA PRO A 474 -14.55 4.03 -9.05
C PRO A 474 -16.00 4.28 -9.52
N ALA A 475 -16.96 4.05 -8.63
CA ALA A 475 -18.37 4.27 -8.93
C ALA A 475 -18.70 5.77 -9.05
N TYR A 476 -18.06 6.61 -8.24
CA TYR A 476 -18.24 8.06 -8.33
C TYR A 476 -17.64 8.63 -9.62
N GLU A 477 -16.47 8.16 -10.00
CA GLU A 477 -15.80 8.51 -11.26
C GLU A 477 -16.61 8.06 -12.46
N SER A 478 -17.19 6.85 -12.43
CA SER A 478 -18.10 6.39 -13.49
C SER A 478 -19.28 7.34 -13.68
N LYS A 479 -19.81 7.93 -12.60
CA LYS A 479 -20.90 8.90 -12.66
C LYS A 479 -20.45 10.27 -13.17
N LYS A 480 -19.21 10.67 -12.92
CA LYS A 480 -18.68 11.99 -13.32
C LYS A 480 -18.08 12.00 -14.72
N PHE A 481 -17.23 11.03 -15.03
CA PHE A 481 -16.45 10.95 -16.27
C PHE A 481 -17.03 9.96 -17.29
N GLY A 482 -18.12 9.26 -16.95
CA GLY A 482 -18.73 8.22 -17.79
C GLY A 482 -18.11 6.84 -17.54
N ALA A 483 -18.87 5.79 -17.86
CA ALA A 483 -18.48 4.41 -17.58
C ALA A 483 -17.44 3.83 -18.56
N LYS A 484 -17.38 4.34 -19.80
CA LYS A 484 -16.56 3.79 -20.89
C LYS A 484 -15.06 3.68 -20.54
N TYR A 485 -14.51 4.72 -19.93
CA TYR A 485 -13.07 4.82 -19.60
C TYR A 485 -12.80 4.82 -18.08
N VAL A 486 -13.75 4.34 -17.27
CA VAL A 486 -13.64 4.43 -15.81
C VAL A 486 -12.40 3.73 -15.27
N GLY A 487 -12.00 2.58 -15.80
CA GLY A 487 -10.82 1.84 -15.32
C GLY A 487 -9.51 2.58 -15.57
N SER A 488 -9.33 3.14 -16.76
CA SER A 488 -8.15 3.97 -17.05
C SER A 488 -8.15 5.28 -16.26
N ASN A 489 -9.32 5.89 -16.06
CA ASN A 489 -9.43 7.14 -15.30
C ASN A 489 -9.10 6.89 -13.83
N HIS A 490 -9.68 5.82 -13.28
CA HIS A 490 -9.41 5.36 -11.92
C HIS A 490 -7.94 4.95 -11.74
N GLY A 491 -7.35 4.27 -12.72
CA GLY A 491 -5.93 3.91 -12.70
C GLY A 491 -5.01 5.12 -12.53
N ARG A 492 -5.35 6.27 -13.15
CA ARG A 492 -4.61 7.52 -12.92
C ARG A 492 -4.91 8.15 -11.57
N MET A 493 -6.14 8.01 -11.06
CA MET A 493 -6.50 8.47 -9.73
C MET A 493 -5.75 7.74 -8.63
N LEU A 494 -5.35 6.48 -8.84
CA LEU A 494 -4.52 5.72 -7.89
C LEU A 494 -3.15 6.35 -7.63
N LEU A 495 -2.66 7.27 -8.48
CA LEU A 495 -1.47 8.07 -8.16
C LEU A 495 -1.64 8.89 -6.88
N ALA A 496 -2.88 9.31 -6.54
CA ALA A 496 -3.15 9.99 -5.28
C ALA A 496 -2.93 9.05 -4.09
N SER A 497 -3.30 7.78 -4.22
CA SER A 497 -3.04 6.75 -3.20
C SER A 497 -1.55 6.47 -3.02
N THR A 498 -0.81 6.35 -4.13
CA THR A 498 0.66 6.21 -4.08
C THR A 498 1.32 7.40 -3.40
N ALA A 499 0.96 8.62 -3.78
CA ALA A 499 1.49 9.83 -3.15
C ALA A 499 1.12 9.90 -1.66
N ALA A 500 -0.12 9.58 -1.30
CA ALA A 500 -0.60 9.64 0.07
C ALA A 500 0.04 8.58 0.99
N SER A 501 0.35 7.40 0.45
CA SER A 501 1.02 6.32 1.19
C SER A 501 2.46 6.68 1.59
N ILE A 502 3.08 7.62 0.89
CA ILE A 502 4.40 8.17 1.23
C ILE A 502 4.23 9.40 2.13
N ALA A 503 3.37 10.34 1.72
CA ALA A 503 3.20 11.62 2.39
C ALA A 503 2.60 11.48 3.80
N GLY A 504 1.61 10.62 4.01
CA GLY A 504 0.95 10.44 5.30
C GLY A 504 1.91 9.96 6.41
N PRO A 505 2.50 8.76 6.27
CA PRO A 505 3.50 8.26 7.22
C PRO A 505 4.71 9.19 7.37
N GLY A 506 5.23 9.74 6.25
CA GLY A 506 6.37 10.66 6.27
C GLY A 506 6.10 11.94 7.06
N ALA A 507 4.92 12.56 6.86
CA ALA A 507 4.52 13.75 7.60
C ALA A 507 4.33 13.45 9.08
N LEU A 508 3.68 12.33 9.42
CA LEU A 508 3.52 11.91 10.81
C LEU A 508 4.86 11.71 11.51
N LEU A 509 5.78 10.97 10.90
CA LEU A 509 7.09 10.69 11.51
C LEU A 509 7.90 11.97 11.70
N SER A 510 7.84 12.89 10.73
CA SER A 510 8.53 14.18 10.82
C SER A 510 7.95 15.05 11.94
N LEU A 511 6.62 15.19 12.00
CA LEU A 511 5.94 15.97 13.03
C LEU A 511 6.15 15.39 14.43
N ARG A 512 6.11 14.05 14.55
CA ARG A 512 6.41 13.35 15.79
C ARG A 512 7.87 13.57 16.21
N SER A 513 8.83 13.48 15.29
CA SER A 513 10.24 13.72 15.61
C SER A 513 10.42 15.13 16.16
N LEU A 514 9.89 16.14 15.46
CA LEU A 514 9.94 17.53 15.92
C LEU A 514 9.33 17.72 17.32
N ALA A 515 8.18 17.10 17.59
CA ALA A 515 7.56 17.16 18.91
C ALA A 515 8.40 16.45 19.99
N THR A 516 9.01 15.33 19.64
CA THR A 516 9.91 14.57 20.53
C THR A 516 11.16 15.37 20.86
N ASP A 517 11.80 15.97 19.85
CA ASP A 517 13.01 16.77 20.00
C ASP A 517 12.73 18.03 20.82
N THR A 518 11.59 18.68 20.58
CA THR A 518 11.14 19.85 21.35
C THR A 518 10.94 19.49 22.83
N ALA A 519 10.24 18.39 23.10
CA ALA A 519 10.02 17.92 24.47
C ALA A 519 11.32 17.48 25.15
N MET A 520 12.22 16.81 24.41
CA MET A 520 13.52 16.37 24.93
C MET A 520 14.38 17.57 25.33
N ASN A 521 14.48 18.57 24.45
CA ASN A 521 15.25 19.78 24.73
C ASN A 521 14.68 20.58 25.92
N ASP A 522 13.34 20.67 26.05
CA ASP A 522 12.69 21.31 27.19
C ASP A 522 12.98 20.60 28.52
N LEU A 523 12.95 19.26 28.53
CA LEU A 523 13.30 18.48 29.72
C LEU A 523 14.80 18.57 30.05
N LEU A 524 15.68 18.49 29.05
CA LEU A 524 17.13 18.62 29.24
C LEU A 524 17.54 20.00 29.76
N ALA A 525 16.77 21.05 29.45
CA ALA A 525 16.98 22.38 30.01
C ALA A 525 16.57 22.49 31.48
N LYS A 526 15.73 21.58 31.97
CA LYS A 526 15.16 21.58 33.34
C LYS A 526 15.80 20.55 34.27
N VAL A 527 16.44 19.52 33.72
CA VAL A 527 17.04 18.45 34.51
C VAL A 527 18.25 18.96 35.29
N ASP A 528 18.34 18.57 36.57
CA ASP A 528 19.53 18.81 37.36
C ASP A 528 20.72 18.00 36.79
N PRO A 529 21.83 18.65 36.40
CA PRO A 529 22.97 17.97 35.80
C PRO A 529 23.59 16.87 36.68
N ALA A 530 23.59 17.05 38.00
CA ALA A 530 24.15 16.07 38.93
C ALA A 530 23.29 14.80 38.98
N THR A 531 21.96 14.97 39.07
CA THR A 531 20.99 13.88 39.02
C THR A 531 21.05 13.11 37.70
N PHE A 532 21.18 13.82 36.56
CA PHE A 532 21.35 13.20 35.25
C PHE A 532 22.64 12.38 35.16
N GLN A 533 23.76 12.95 35.60
CA GLN A 533 25.05 12.26 35.58
C GLN A 533 25.07 11.04 36.52
N ALA A 534 24.43 11.13 37.68
CA ALA A 534 24.28 10.00 38.59
C ALA A 534 23.46 8.85 37.98
N LYS A 535 22.42 9.17 37.18
CA LYS A 535 21.57 8.16 36.54
C LYS A 535 22.22 7.50 35.33
N PHE A 536 22.88 8.28 34.47
CA PHE A 536 23.35 7.81 33.16
C PHE A 536 24.87 7.68 33.06
N GLY A 537 25.64 8.10 34.07
CA GLY A 537 27.10 8.00 34.09
C GLY A 537 27.83 8.98 33.17
N VAL A 538 27.10 9.89 32.50
CA VAL A 538 27.64 10.87 31.54
C VAL A 538 27.02 12.25 31.76
N PRO A 539 27.72 13.36 31.40
CA PRO A 539 27.16 14.71 31.53
C PRO A 539 26.00 14.93 30.56
N VAL A 540 25.13 15.90 30.87
CA VAL A 540 23.97 16.30 30.03
C VAL A 540 24.38 16.68 28.60
N SER A 541 25.60 17.17 28.39
CA SER A 541 26.12 17.47 27.04
C SER A 541 26.19 16.25 26.12
N GLN A 542 26.25 15.03 26.68
CA GLN A 542 26.22 13.77 25.93
C GLN A 542 24.81 13.15 25.87
N ALA A 543 23.77 13.88 26.30
CA ALA A 543 22.40 13.38 26.27
C ALA A 543 21.96 12.98 24.85
N GLN A 544 22.40 13.70 23.81
CA GLN A 544 22.13 13.36 22.41
C GLN A 544 22.64 11.97 22.03
N GLU A 545 23.80 11.56 22.54
CA GLU A 545 24.36 10.21 22.32
C GLU A 545 23.51 9.15 23.00
N LEU A 546 23.00 9.43 24.21
CA LEU A 546 22.07 8.54 24.91
C LEU A 546 20.70 8.44 24.24
N VAL A 547 20.22 9.52 23.62
CA VAL A 547 19.01 9.49 22.80
C VAL A 547 19.26 8.63 21.56
N ALA A 548 20.40 8.81 20.90
CA ALA A 548 20.78 8.02 19.72
C ALA A 548 20.95 6.52 20.04
N SER A 549 21.44 6.17 21.22
CA SER A 549 21.55 4.78 21.68
C SER A 549 20.22 4.20 22.21
N GLY A 550 19.16 5.01 22.31
CA GLY A 550 17.88 4.62 22.91
C GLY A 550 17.93 4.45 24.44
N THR A 551 19.04 4.79 25.08
CA THR A 551 19.20 4.71 26.54
C THR A 551 18.38 5.80 27.25
N LEU A 552 18.32 6.99 26.66
CA LEU A 552 17.52 8.12 27.14
C LEU A 552 16.21 8.22 26.35
N SER A 553 15.08 8.23 27.06
CA SER A 553 13.73 8.42 26.50
C SER A 553 12.98 9.51 27.26
N LEU A 554 11.95 10.08 26.65
CA LEU A 554 11.14 11.14 27.29
C LEU A 554 10.61 10.74 28.68
N PRO A 555 10.01 9.54 28.88
CA PRO A 555 9.56 9.13 30.22
C PRO A 555 10.73 9.04 31.21
N ARG A 556 11.85 8.43 30.81
CA ARG A 556 13.03 8.26 31.68
C ARG A 556 13.65 9.59 32.10
N LEU A 557 13.61 10.59 31.22
CA LEU A 557 14.12 11.92 31.54
C LEU A 557 13.12 12.69 32.42
N ALA A 558 11.83 12.58 32.15
CA ALA A 558 10.78 13.20 32.97
C ALA A 558 10.80 12.67 34.42
N ASP A 559 11.06 11.37 34.62
CA ASP A 559 11.19 10.75 35.94
C ASP A 559 12.32 11.35 36.81
N LEU A 560 13.31 12.02 36.21
CA LEU A 560 14.39 12.68 36.93
C LEU A 560 14.02 14.09 37.40
N ILE A 561 12.90 14.64 36.93
CA ILE A 561 12.48 16.01 37.22
C ILE A 561 11.22 15.96 38.09
N PRO A 562 11.28 16.42 39.36
CA PRO A 562 10.13 16.36 40.26
C PRO A 562 8.88 17.04 39.67
N ASN A 563 7.72 16.39 39.86
CA ASN A 563 6.41 16.89 39.40
C ASN A 563 6.29 17.14 37.88
N THR A 564 7.10 16.47 37.05
CA THR A 564 7.02 16.59 35.59
C THR A 564 6.19 15.47 34.99
N ALA A 565 5.13 15.81 34.26
CA ALA A 565 4.33 14.84 33.52
C ALA A 565 5.10 14.31 32.30
N ASP A 566 4.88 13.04 31.96
CA ASP A 566 5.46 12.40 30.78
C ASP A 566 4.97 13.07 29.47
N PRO A 567 5.83 13.80 28.73
CA PRO A 567 5.41 14.48 27.51
C PRO A 567 5.23 13.52 26.33
N SER A 568 5.70 12.26 26.43
CA SER A 568 5.57 11.27 25.36
C SER A 568 4.11 10.95 25.03
N ILE A 569 3.21 11.20 25.98
CA ILE A 569 1.76 11.08 25.83
C ILE A 569 1.24 11.98 24.69
N PHE A 570 1.83 13.16 24.48
CA PHE A 570 1.29 14.21 23.60
C PHE A 570 2.06 14.41 22.28
N ILE A 571 3.08 13.59 21.99
CA ILE A 571 3.95 13.77 20.81
C ILE A 571 3.22 13.59 19.46
N TYR A 572 1.99 13.06 19.48
CA TYR A 572 1.16 12.88 18.29
C TYR A 572 0.13 14.00 18.07
N ASP A 573 -0.05 14.93 19.01
CA ASP A 573 -1.10 15.96 18.95
C ASP A 573 -1.02 16.80 17.66
N SER A 574 0.17 17.34 17.36
CA SER A 574 0.42 18.13 16.14
C SER A 574 0.12 17.34 14.86
N THR A 575 0.38 16.03 14.89
CA THR A 575 0.04 15.15 13.77
C THR A 575 -1.47 15.04 13.61
N MET A 576 -2.22 14.78 14.69
CA MET A 576 -3.67 14.62 14.63
C MET A 576 -4.37 15.90 14.18
N TYR A 577 -3.93 17.06 14.67
CA TYR A 577 -4.42 18.35 14.18
C TYR A 577 -4.09 18.59 12.70
N SER A 578 -2.89 18.23 12.26
CA SER A 578 -2.50 18.33 10.85
C SER A 578 -3.34 17.42 9.95
N MET A 579 -3.64 16.19 10.40
CA MET A 579 -4.52 15.28 9.66
C MET A 579 -5.97 15.81 9.61
N SER A 580 -6.45 16.44 10.68
CA SER A 580 -7.75 17.14 10.66
C SER A 580 -7.79 18.26 9.62
N ALA A 581 -6.73 19.07 9.54
CA ALA A 581 -6.61 20.11 8.52
C ALA A 581 -6.62 19.54 7.08
N LEU A 582 -5.96 18.41 6.85
CA LEU A 582 -6.04 17.70 5.56
C LEU A 582 -7.47 17.22 5.25
N MET A 583 -8.23 16.75 6.24
CA MET A 583 -9.63 16.36 6.04
C MET A 583 -10.52 17.55 5.67
N LEU A 584 -10.29 18.72 6.29
CA LEU A 584 -10.99 19.96 5.93
C LEU A 584 -10.61 20.42 4.52
N LEU A 585 -9.35 20.29 4.12
CA LEU A 585 -8.91 20.52 2.75
C LEU A 585 -9.61 19.56 1.78
N ALA A 586 -9.77 18.29 2.14
CA ALA A 586 -10.50 17.29 1.36
C ALA A 586 -11.97 17.68 1.17
N PHE A 587 -12.63 18.12 2.26
CA PHE A 587 -14.01 18.61 2.25
C PHE A 587 -14.18 19.81 1.33
N VAL A 588 -13.30 20.81 1.47
CA VAL A 588 -13.32 22.04 0.68
C VAL A 588 -13.00 21.74 -0.80
N ALA A 589 -12.02 20.90 -1.08
CA ALA A 589 -11.67 20.46 -2.44
C ALA A 589 -12.86 19.76 -3.11
N HIS A 590 -13.53 18.86 -2.39
CA HIS A 590 -14.69 18.13 -2.89
C HIS A 590 -15.91 19.06 -3.09
N GLY A 591 -16.13 20.01 -2.17
CA GLY A 591 -17.22 20.98 -2.24
C GLY A 591 -17.20 21.84 -3.52
N ARG A 592 -16.00 22.04 -4.10
CA ARG A 592 -15.78 22.76 -5.36
C ARG A 592 -16.09 21.94 -6.62
N LEU A 593 -16.51 20.67 -6.50
CA LEU A 593 -16.88 19.86 -7.67
C LEU A 593 -18.10 20.46 -8.40
N ARG A 594 -17.84 20.91 -9.62
CA ARG A 594 -18.84 21.40 -10.59
C ARG A 594 -19.07 20.35 -11.70
N PRO A 595 -20.16 20.48 -12.49
CA PRO A 595 -20.33 19.69 -13.72
C PRO A 595 -19.12 19.82 -14.65
N ILE A 596 -18.83 18.77 -15.42
CA ILE A 596 -17.73 18.79 -16.39
C ILE A 596 -18.16 19.60 -17.60
N ASP A 597 -17.25 20.45 -18.09
CA ASP A 597 -17.48 21.22 -19.32
C ASP A 597 -17.66 20.26 -20.53
N PRO A 598 -18.73 20.43 -21.34
CA PRO A 598 -19.01 19.61 -22.52
C PRO A 598 -17.83 19.39 -23.46
N LYS A 599 -16.84 20.29 -23.50
CA LYS A 599 -15.64 20.17 -24.36
C LYS A 599 -14.72 19.01 -24.01
N TYR A 600 -14.77 18.50 -22.78
CA TYR A 600 -13.91 17.39 -22.34
C TYR A 600 -14.48 16.01 -22.67
N PHE A 601 -15.76 15.96 -23.00
CA PHE A 601 -16.42 14.74 -23.40
C PHE A 601 -16.10 14.41 -24.85
N GLU A 602 -15.78 13.15 -25.11
CA GLU A 602 -15.54 12.62 -26.45
C GLU A 602 -16.70 12.99 -27.38
N SER A 603 -16.35 13.50 -28.56
CA SER A 603 -17.32 13.76 -29.64
C SER A 603 -17.74 12.45 -30.31
N ALA A 604 -18.87 12.45 -31.03
CA ALA A 604 -19.32 11.27 -31.77
C ALA A 604 -18.28 10.81 -32.81
N GLU A 605 -17.61 11.75 -33.45
CA GLU A 605 -16.56 11.48 -34.44
C GLU A 605 -15.32 10.85 -33.80
N GLU A 606 -14.84 11.38 -32.68
CA GLU A 606 -13.75 10.76 -31.91
C GLU A 606 -14.12 9.37 -31.40
N ALA A 607 -15.36 9.18 -30.94
CA ALA A 607 -15.87 7.90 -30.48
C ALA A 607 -15.91 6.86 -31.61
N ALA A 608 -16.33 7.27 -32.82
CA ALA A 608 -16.36 6.42 -34.01
C ALA A 608 -14.93 6.06 -34.49
N SER A 609 -14.01 7.02 -34.50
CA SER A 609 -12.60 6.79 -34.89
C SER A 609 -11.86 5.81 -33.97
N ARG A 610 -12.31 5.66 -32.72
CA ARG A 610 -11.73 4.80 -31.70
C ARG A 610 -12.50 3.50 -31.48
N ALA A 611 -13.65 3.34 -32.14
CA ALA A 611 -14.36 2.07 -32.12
C ALA A 611 -13.46 0.99 -32.75
N PRO A 612 -13.38 -0.22 -32.16
CA PRO A 612 -12.71 -1.32 -32.85
C PRO A 612 -13.36 -1.49 -34.23
N PRO A 613 -12.59 -1.78 -35.29
CA PRO A 613 -13.17 -2.01 -36.61
C PRO A 613 -14.25 -3.07 -36.46
N SER A 614 -15.47 -2.76 -36.91
CA SER A 614 -16.57 -3.72 -36.94
C SER A 614 -16.04 -4.96 -37.63
N GLY A 615 -15.86 -6.05 -36.89
CA GLY A 615 -15.53 -7.33 -37.47
C GLY A 615 -16.66 -7.65 -38.42
N GLY A 616 -16.42 -7.49 -39.72
CA GLY A 616 -17.34 -7.94 -40.75
C GLY A 616 -17.57 -9.41 -40.50
N HIS A 617 -18.77 -9.75 -40.04
CA HIS A 617 -19.28 -11.10 -40.16
C HIS A 617 -19.45 -11.36 -41.66
N HIS A 618 -18.44 -11.98 -42.25
CA HIS A 618 -18.55 -12.74 -43.48
C HIS A 618 -18.16 -14.18 -43.19
#